data_AF-A0A925KQQ9-F1
#
_entry.id   AF-A0A925KQQ9-F1
#
_cell.length_a   1.000
_cell.length_b   1.000
_cell.length_c   1.000
_cell.angle_alpha   90.00
_cell.angle_beta   90.00
_cell.angle_gamma   90.00
#
_symmetry.space_group_name_H-M   'P 1'
#
loop_
_entity.id
_entity.type
_entity.pdbx_description
1 polymer ?
#
loop_
_entity_poly.entity_id
_entity_poly.type
_entity_poly.pdbx_seq_one_letter_code
_entity_poly.pdbx_strand_id
1 'polypeptide(L)' 'DNVFIERLWKTIKYEHVYLHAYDTVSEARAKLTTYLDFYNRRRPHSALDGRTLDTVYFSLLRQQQAA' A
#
# COMPACT_ATOMS: atom_id res chain seq x y z
N ASP A 1 -2.94 7.96 17.97
CA ASP A 1 -3.75 8.27 16.78
C ASP A 1 -3.42 7.24 15.70
N ASN A 2 -4.40 6.42 15.29
CA ASN A 2 -4.22 5.25 14.39
C ASN A 2 -5.00 5.39 13.07
N VAL A 3 -5.61 6.56 12.85
CA VAL A 3 -6.56 6.82 11.75
C VAL A 3 -5.97 6.49 10.36
N PHE A 4 -4.66 6.71 10.16
CA PHE A 4 -3.98 6.40 8.90
C PHE A 4 -3.90 4.90 8.63
N ILE A 5 -3.53 4.13 9.65
CA ILE A 5 -3.44 2.67 9.57
C ILE A 5 -4.83 2.06 9.39
N GLU A 6 -5.85 2.60 10.07
CA GLU A 6 -7.23 2.17 9.89
C GLU A 6 -7.72 2.41 8.46
N ARG A 7 -7.41 3.56 7.87
CA ARG A 7 -7.74 3.85 6.47
C ARG A 7 -7.05 2.90 5.51
N LEU A 8 -5.75 2.62 5.73
CA LEU A 8 -5.00 1.64 4.94
C LEU A 8 -5.65 0.24 5.02
N TRP A 9 -5.97 -0.23 6.23
CA TRP A 9 -6.60 -1.52 6.43
C TRP A 9 -8.00 -1.60 5.81
N LYS A 10 -8.77 -0.52 5.85
CA LYS A 10 -10.05 -0.46 5.15
C LYS A 10 -9.86 -0.67 3.65
N THR A 11 -8.92 0.05 3.03
CA THR A 11 -8.63 -0.12 1.60
C THR A 11 -8.21 -1.55 1.27
N ILE A 12 -7.25 -2.13 2.01
CA ILE A 12 -6.78 -3.51 1.78
C ILE A 12 -7.93 -4.52 1.89
N LYS A 13 -8.82 -4.34 2.88
CA LYS A 13 -9.94 -5.25 3.08
C LYS A 13 -10.91 -5.25 1.89
N TYR A 14 -11.32 -4.06 1.46
CA TYR A 14 -12.34 -3.92 0.41
C TYR A 14 -11.79 -4.18 -0.99
N GLU A 15 -10.58 -3.71 -1.30
CA GLU A 15 -10.01 -3.84 -2.65
C GLU A 15 -9.35 -5.21 -2.88
N HIS A 16 -9.06 -5.98 -1.82
CA HIS A 16 -8.39 -7.27 -1.97
C HIS A 16 -8.99 -8.37 -1.10
N VAL A 17 -8.94 -8.28 0.24
CA VAL A 17 -9.27 -9.42 1.13
C VAL A 17 -10.70 -9.92 0.93
N TYR A 18 -11.70 -9.05 0.81
CA TYR A 18 -13.09 -9.45 0.63
C TYR A 18 -13.40 -10.00 -0.77
N LEU A 19 -12.51 -9.78 -1.74
CA LEU A 19 -12.66 -10.26 -3.11
C LEU A 19 -11.97 -11.62 -3.34
N HIS A 20 -11.21 -12.12 -2.37
CA HIS A 20 -10.42 -13.33 -2.52
C HIS A 20 -10.80 -14.37 -1.45
N ALA A 21 -11.10 -15.59 -1.89
CA ALA A 21 -11.04 -16.76 -1.05
C ALA A 21 -9.58 -17.27 -1.05
N TYR A 22 -8.99 -17.37 0.14
CA TYR A 22 -7.67 -17.97 0.30
C TYR A 22 -7.82 -19.37 0.85
N ASP A 23 -7.13 -20.33 0.23
CA ASP A 23 -7.11 -21.72 0.68
C ASP A 23 -6.11 -21.92 1.81
N THR A 24 -5.03 -21.12 1.83
CA THR A 24 -4.00 -21.19 2.87
C THR A 24 -3.49 -19.82 3.28
N VAL A 25 -2.90 -19.74 4.47
CA VAL A 25 -2.21 -18.52 4.96
C VAL A 25 -1.01 -18.16 4.08
N SER A 26 -0.31 -19.15 3.52
CA SER A 26 0.83 -18.92 2.62
C SER A 26 0.39 -18.23 1.33
N GLU A 27 -0.71 -18.72 0.74
CA GLU A 27 -1.31 -18.11 -0.43
C GLU A 27 -1.81 -16.69 -0.14
N ALA A 28 -2.50 -16.49 0.99
CA ALA A 28 -2.95 -15.17 1.42
C ALA A 28 -1.77 -14.18 1.52
N ARG A 29 -0.65 -14.63 2.11
CA ARG A 29 0.57 -13.82 2.21
C ARG A 29 1.12 -13.45 0.83
N ALA A 30 1.26 -14.43 -0.07
CA ALA A 30 1.80 -14.17 -1.42
C ALA A 30 0.93 -13.19 -2.22
N LYS A 31 -0.40 -13.38 -2.19
CA LYS A 31 -1.35 -12.49 -2.87
C LYS A 31 -1.35 -11.09 -2.26
N LEU A 32 -1.37 -10.97 -0.92
CA LEU A 32 -1.30 -9.68 -0.23
C LEU A 32 0.02 -8.95 -0.49
N THR A 33 1.15 -9.65 -0.50
CA THR A 33 2.45 -9.07 -0.87
C THR A 33 2.39 -8.48 -2.28
N THR A 34 1.86 -9.25 -3.25
CA THR A 34 1.71 -8.79 -4.64
C THR A 34 0.81 -7.55 -4.73
N TYR A 35 -0.30 -7.54 -4.00
CA TYR A 35 -1.20 -6.40 -3.95
C TYR A 35 -0.57 -5.16 -3.31
N LEU A 36 0.16 -5.31 -2.21
CA LEU A 36 0.86 -4.21 -1.55
C LEU A 36 1.97 -3.63 -2.43
N ASP A 37 2.71 -4.47 -3.17
CA ASP A 37 3.69 -4.02 -4.14
C ASP A 37 3.02 -3.17 -5.23
N PHE A 38 1.87 -3.59 -5.75
CA PHE A 38 1.08 -2.78 -6.68
C PHE A 38 0.63 -1.45 -6.05
N TYR A 39 0.05 -1.52 -4.85
CA TYR A 39 -0.49 -0.36 -4.13
C TYR A 39 0.58 0.71 -3.87
N ASN A 40 1.79 0.29 -3.53
CA ASN A 40 2.90 1.18 -3.22
C ASN A 40 3.61 1.72 -4.46
N ARG A 41 3.86 0.86 -5.46
CA ARG A 41 4.74 1.17 -6.61
C ARG A 41 4.05 1.62 -7.87
N ARG A 42 2.76 1.28 -8.04
CA ARG A 42 2.06 1.43 -9.32
C ARG A 42 0.76 2.21 -9.20
N ARG A 43 0.05 2.10 -8.08
CA ARG A 43 -1.22 2.81 -7.88
C ARG A 43 -0.98 4.32 -7.80
N PRO A 44 -1.58 5.13 -8.67
CA PRO A 44 -1.59 6.57 -8.50
C PRO A 44 -2.54 6.94 -7.34
N HIS A 45 -2.11 7.83 -6.47
CA HIS A 45 -2.92 8.28 -5.32
C HIS A 45 -3.32 9.74 -5.53
N SER A 46 -4.62 10.02 -5.55
CA SER A 46 -5.15 11.39 -5.74
C SER A 46 -4.67 12.37 -4.67
N ALA A 47 -4.54 11.91 -3.42
CA ALA A 47 -3.98 12.70 -2.33
C ALA A 47 -2.48 13.04 -2.51
N LEU A 48 -1.79 12.41 -3.47
CA LEU A 48 -0.38 12.61 -3.79
C LEU A 48 -0.20 13.20 -5.20
N ASP A 49 -1.22 13.89 -5.72
CA ASP A 49 -1.23 14.45 -7.09
C ASP A 49 -1.04 13.38 -8.17
N GLY A 50 -1.56 12.17 -7.93
CA GLY A 50 -1.42 11.03 -8.83
C GLY A 50 -0.06 10.32 -8.75
N ARG A 51 0.83 10.72 -7.85
CA ARG A 51 2.10 10.00 -7.60
C ARG A 51 1.88 8.72 -6.82
N THR A 52 2.86 7.82 -6.90
CA THR A 52 2.87 6.57 -6.13
C THR A 52 3.44 6.82 -4.74
N LEU A 53 3.10 5.95 -3.78
CA LEU A 53 3.60 6.06 -2.41
C LEU A 53 5.12 5.90 -2.36
N ASP A 54 5.68 4.96 -3.13
CA ASP A 54 7.13 4.76 -3.21
C ASP A 54 7.83 6.04 -3.69
N THR A 55 7.32 6.68 -4.73
CA THR A 55 7.91 7.93 -5.26
C THR A 55 7.98 9.00 -4.17
N VAL A 56 6.90 9.21 -3.43
CA VAL A 56 6.84 10.23 -2.38
C VAL A 56 7.75 9.85 -1.22
N TYR A 57 7.67 8.60 -0.75
CA TYR A 57 8.47 8.12 0.38
C TYR A 57 9.98 8.23 0.11
N PHE A 58 10.47 7.73 -1.02
CA PHE A 58 11.89 7.78 -1.35
C PHE A 58 12.38 9.20 -1.66
N SER A 59 11.53 10.07 -2.20
CA SER A 59 11.86 11.49 -2.35
C SER A 59 12.07 12.17 -0.99
N LEU A 60 11.15 11.94 -0.04
CA LEU A 60 11.25 12.49 1.31
C LEU A 60 12.47 11.93 2.06
N LEU A 61 12.72 10.62 1.94
CA LEU A 61 13.87 9.97 2.57
C LEU A 61 15.20 10.58 2.09
N ARG A 62 15.32 10.84 0.77
CA ARG A 62 16.51 11.48 0.20
C ARG A 62 16.68 12.91 0.71
N GLN A 63 15.60 13.66 0.86
CA GLN A 63 15.64 15.02 1.40
C GLN A 63 16.09 15.04 2.86
N GLN A 64 15.62 14.09 3.68
CA GLN A 64 16.05 13.97 5.07
C GLN A 64 17.52 13.57 5.23
N GLN A 65 18.07 12.80 4.28
CA GLN A 65 19.49 12.41 4.29
C GLN A 65 20.43 13.53 3.84
N ALA A 66 19.90 14.56 3.15
CA ALA A 66 20.68 15.68 2.64
C ALA A 66 20.65 16.91 3.57
N ALA A 67 19.90 16.85 4.67
CA ALA A 67 19.77 17.88 5.71
C ALA A 67 20.59 17.50 6.95
#